data_AF-A0A7X8X351-F1
#
_entry.id   AF-A0A7X8X351-F1
#
_cell.length_a   1.000
_cell.length_b   1.000
_cell.length_c   1.000
_cell.angle_alpha   90.00
_cell.angle_beta   90.00
_cell.angle_gamma   90.00
#
_symmetry.space_group_name_H-M   'P 1'
#
loop_
_entity.id
_entity.type
_entity.pdbx_description
1 polymer ?
#
loop_
_entity_poly.entity_id
_entity_poly.type
_entity_poly.pdbx_seq_one_letter_code
_entity_poly.pdbx_strand_id
1 'polypeptide(L)' 'MFHEPINIVITGVGGQGNVLAAQVIAVSAVEAGYLVSSGETSGLAQR' A
#
# COMPACT_ATOMS: atom_id res chain seq x y z
N MET A 1 -16.66 19.07 1.95
CA MET A 1 -16.62 18.21 3.14
C MET A 1 -15.49 17.22 2.92
N PHE A 2 -14.37 17.37 3.63
CA PHE A 2 -13.28 16.41 3.54
C PHE A 2 -13.68 15.18 4.36
N HIS A 3 -13.76 14.03 3.70
CA HIS A 3 -13.96 12.76 4.38
C HIS A 3 -12.62 12.29 4.95
N GLU A 4 -12.65 11.58 6.07
CA GLU A 4 -11.44 10.94 6.60
C GLU A 4 -10.88 9.93 5.58
N PRO A 5 -9.55 9.86 5.39
CA PRO A 5 -8.95 8.92 4.47
C PRO A 5 -9.12 7.49 4.97
N ILE A 6 -9.28 6.55 4.03
CA ILE A 6 -9.24 5.12 4.33
C ILE A 6 -7.78 4.68 4.40
N ASN A 7 -7.38 4.08 5.52
CA ASN A 7 -6.04 3.55 5.70
C ASN A 7 -6.03 2.04 5.49
N ILE A 8 -5.12 1.55 4.64
CA ILE A 8 -4.93 0.13 4.34
C ILE A 8 -3.52 -0.27 4.73
N VAL A 9 -3.38 -1.33 5.52
CA VAL A 9 -2.08 -1.87 5.94
C VAL A 9 -1.95 -3.30 5.40
N ILE A 10 -0.90 -3.54 4.63
CA ILE A 10 -0.54 -4.87 4.13
C ILE A 10 0.71 -5.34 4.87
N THR A 11 0.63 -6.51 5.47
CA THR A 11 1.72 -7.11 6.25
C THR A 11 1.94 -8.55 5.82
N GLY A 12 3.18 -9.01 5.91
CA GLY A 12 3.56 -10.37 5.60
C GLY A 12 5.08 -10.54 5.61
N VAL A 13 5.52 -11.77 5.39
CA VAL A 13 6.95 -12.08 5.25
C VAL A 13 7.49 -11.69 3.87
N GLY A 14 8.80 -11.51 3.76
CA GLY A 14 9.47 -11.18 2.51
C GLY A 14 9.19 -12.21 1.41
N GLY A 15 9.04 -11.74 0.17
CA GLY A 15 8.81 -12.61 -0.99
C GLY A 15 7.34 -13.01 -1.24
N GLN A 16 6.39 -12.57 -0.42
CA GLN A 16 4.95 -12.88 -0.60
C GLN A 16 4.18 -11.86 -1.46
N GLY A 17 4.85 -10.82 -1.96
CA GLY A 17 4.23 -9.82 -2.82
C GLY A 17 3.45 -8.71 -2.10
N ASN A 18 3.71 -8.46 -0.80
CA ASN A 18 3.04 -7.39 -0.04
C ASN A 18 3.18 -6.01 -0.71
N VAL A 19 4.37 -5.69 -1.22
CA VAL A 19 4.65 -4.44 -1.95
C VAL A 19 3.83 -4.35 -3.24
N LEU A 20 3.77 -5.45 -4.00
CA LEU A 20 2.98 -5.51 -5.23
C LEU A 20 1.49 -5.32 -4.95
N ALA A 21 0.96 -5.99 -3.92
CA ALA A 21 -0.43 -5.83 -3.51
C ALA A 21 -0.75 -4.37 -3.13
N ALA A 22 0.14 -3.71 -2.38
CA ALA A 22 -0.02 -2.30 -2.01
C ALA A 22 -0.03 -1.39 -3.24
N GLN A 23 0.84 -1.68 -4.21
CA GLN A 23 0.94 -0.94 -5.45
C GLN A 23 -0.30 -1.12 -6.35
N VAL A 24 -0.84 -2.33 -6.45
CA VAL A 24 -2.09 -2.59 -7.20
C VAL A 24 -3.24 -1.78 -6.61
N ILE A 25 -3.42 -1.79 -5.29
CA ILE A 25 -4.48 -1.01 -4.62
C ILE A 25 -4.27 0.49 -4.87
N ALA A 26 -3.05 0.99 -4.71
CA ALA A 26 -2.74 2.40 -4.91
C ALA A 26 -3.02 2.86 -6.35
N VAL A 27 -2.59 2.10 -7.35
CA VAL A 27 -2.84 2.40 -8.78
C VAL A 27 -4.33 2.38 -9.08
N SER A 28 -5.06 1.34 -8.66
CA SER A 28 -6.51 1.27 -8.87
C SER A 28 -7.27 2.42 -8.20
N ALA A 29 -6.83 2.87 -7.02
CA ALA A 29 -7.43 4.01 -6.35
C ALA A 29 -7.12 5.35 -7.07
N VAL A 30 -5.91 5.51 -7.60
CA VAL A 30 -5.58 6.67 -8.45
C VAL A 30 -6.42 6.67 -9.75
N GLU A 31 -6.55 5.52 -10.41
CA GLU A 31 -7.38 5.37 -11.62
C GLU A 31 -8.87 5.66 -11.36
N ALA A 32 -9.35 5.36 -10.15
CA ALA A 32 -10.70 5.69 -9.71
C ALA A 32 -10.87 7.17 -9.28
N GLY A 33 -9.83 7.99 -9.36
CA GLY A 33 -9.88 9.44 -9.07
C GLY A 33 -9.67 9.81 -7.60
N TYR A 34 -9.19 8.88 -6.77
CA TYR A 34 -8.90 9.15 -5.35
C TYR A 34 -7.53 9.80 -5.17
N LEU A 35 -7.41 10.62 -4.12
CA LEU A 35 -6.12 11.07 -3.61
C LEU A 35 -5.50 9.95 -2.77
N VAL A 36 -4.31 9.50 -3.16
CA VAL A 36 -3.64 8.34 -2.56
C VAL A 36 -2.27 8.76 -2.05
N SER A 37 -1.93 8.27 -0.85
CA SER A 37 -0.57 8.27 -0.32
C SER A 37 -0.21 6.84 0.05
N SER A 38 0.99 6.40 -0.29
CA SER A 38 1.48 5.04 -0.02
C SER A 38 2.89 5.12 0.54
N GLY A 39 3.20 4.21 1.45
CA GLY A 39 4.52 4.02 2.03
C GLY A 39 4.77 2.55 2.31
N GLU A 40 6.02 2.13 2.22
CA GLU A 40 6.44 0.77 2.58
C GLU A 40 7.40 0.82 3.76
N THR A 41 7.35 -0.22 4.60
CA THR A 41 8.35 -0.46 5.63
C THR A 41 8.79 -1.92 5.52
N SER A 42 10.00 -2.12 5.03
CA SER A 42 10.62 -3.45 4.99
C SER A 42 11.43 -3.65 6.27
N GLY A 43 11.24 -4.79 6.95
CA GLY A 43 12.13 -5.20 8.04
C GLY A 43 13.55 -5.48 7.54
N LEU A 44 14.52 -5.55 8.45
CA LEU A 44 15.89 -5.99 8.15
C LEU A 44 15.86 -7.38 7.51
N ALA A 45 16.02 -7.44 6.19
CA ALA A 45 16.25 -8.69 5.50
C ALA A 45 17.63 -9.21 5.92
N GLN A 46 17.65 -10.22 6.79
CA GLN A 46 18.87 -10.98 7.04
C GLN A 46 19.07 -11.86 5.82
N ARG A 47 20.11 -11.56 5.04
CA ARG A 47 20.55 -12.40 3.92
C ARG A 47 21.26 -13.64 4.45
#